data_AF-A0A6A7LMF8-F1
#
_entry.id   AF-A0A6A7LMF8-F1
#
_cell.length_a   1.000
_cell.length_b   1.000
_cell.length_c   1.000
_cell.angle_alpha   90.00
_cell.angle_beta   90.00
_cell.angle_gamma   90.00
#
_symmetry.space_group_name_H-M   'P 1'
#
loop_
_entity.id
_entity.type
_entity.pdbx_description
1 polymer ?
#
loop_
_entity_poly.entity_id
_entity_poly.type
_entity_poly.pdbx_seq_one_letter_code
_entity_poly.pdbx_strand_id
1 'polypeptide(L)'
;MERELAGREAGDRTFSLVTMGTALFTGVSMVVFGQVDPDPATRVIANILTGVGFLGAGMIVRGAGGVRGLTTAAGIWVMAAVGMAVGLGLYLVAGLTSVVVFVVFRSKQILDVRRMREPSS
;
A
#
# COMPACT_ATOMS: atom_id res chain seq x y z
N MET A 1 -15.54 17.32 -16.95
CA MET A 1 -15.54 17.28 -15.47
C MET A 1 -15.82 15.88 -14.91
N GLU A 2 -16.67 15.02 -15.48
CA GLU A 2 -16.89 13.65 -14.95
C GLU A 2 -15.81 12.60 -15.30
N ARG A 3 -14.88 12.89 -16.23
CA ARG A 3 -13.79 11.96 -16.59
C ARG A 3 -12.45 12.23 -15.91
N GLU A 4 -12.30 13.33 -15.19
CA GLU A 4 -11.09 13.62 -14.40
C GLU A 4 -11.19 13.08 -12.96
N LEU A 5 -12.40 12.72 -12.51
CA LEU A 5 -12.65 12.13 -11.19
C LEU A 5 -12.46 10.60 -11.19
N ALA A 6 -12.71 9.93 -12.31
CA ALA A 6 -12.56 8.47 -12.43
C ALA A 6 -11.12 7.95 -12.27
N GLY A 7 -10.10 8.82 -12.38
CA GLY A 7 -8.70 8.45 -12.18
C GLY A 7 -8.21 8.49 -10.72
N ARG A 8 -9.04 8.98 -9.79
CA ARG A 8 -8.65 9.24 -8.39
C ARG A 8 -9.37 8.37 -7.35
N GLU A 9 -10.44 7.69 -7.70
CA GLU A 9 -11.33 7.04 -6.72
C GLU A 9 -10.92 5.62 -6.29
N ALA A 10 -10.04 4.94 -7.03
CA ALA A 10 -9.56 3.62 -6.63
C ALA A 10 -8.54 3.67 -5.46
N GLY A 11 -7.87 4.81 -5.25
CA GLY A 11 -6.73 4.93 -4.35
C GLY A 11 -7.08 4.70 -2.88
N ASP A 12 -8.00 5.48 -2.34
CA ASP A 12 -8.15 5.55 -0.88
C ASP A 12 -8.85 4.32 -0.30
N ARG A 13 -9.84 3.76 -1.01
CA ARG A 13 -10.58 2.57 -0.53
C ARG A 13 -9.72 1.31 -0.59
N THR A 14 -8.97 1.10 -1.67
CA THR A 14 -8.11 -0.08 -1.81
C THR A 14 -6.97 -0.06 -0.80
N PHE A 15 -6.27 1.06 -0.63
CA PHE A 15 -5.21 1.16 0.38
C PHE A 15 -5.76 0.95 1.80
N SER A 16 -6.94 1.50 2.10
CA SER A 16 -7.58 1.32 3.41
C SER A 16 -7.95 -0.14 3.68
N LEU A 17 -8.55 -0.83 2.70
CA LEU A 17 -8.91 -2.25 2.83
C LEU A 17 -7.68 -3.15 2.97
N VAL A 18 -6.61 -2.90 2.20
CA VAL A 18 -5.35 -3.64 2.32
C VAL A 18 -4.72 -3.44 3.70
N THR A 19 -4.63 -2.20 4.17
CA THR A 19 -4.06 -1.88 5.50
C THR A 19 -4.87 -2.53 6.62
N MET A 20 -6.20 -2.40 6.56
CA MET A 20 -7.10 -2.96 7.57
C MET A 20 -7.06 -4.49 7.58
N GLY A 21 -7.12 -5.12 6.40
CA GLY A 21 -7.08 -6.57 6.28
C GLY A 21 -5.77 -7.17 6.76
N THR A 22 -4.63 -6.55 6.40
CA THR A 22 -3.32 -7.00 6.87
C THR A 22 -3.15 -6.81 8.37
N ALA A 23 -3.62 -5.70 8.95
CA ALA A 23 -3.63 -5.53 10.41
C ALA A 23 -4.47 -6.60 11.12
N LEU A 24 -5.67 -6.88 10.60
CA LEU A 24 -6.57 -7.88 11.16
C LEU A 24 -5.94 -9.28 11.12
N PHE A 25 -5.50 -9.74 9.94
CA PHE A 25 -4.95 -11.09 9.82
C PHE A 25 -3.65 -11.29 10.60
N THR A 26 -2.78 -10.27 10.64
CA THR A 26 -1.56 -10.32 11.46
C THR A 26 -1.90 -10.36 12.95
N GLY A 27 -2.83 -9.52 13.43
CA GLY A 27 -3.26 -9.55 14.83
C GLY A 27 -3.91 -10.88 15.23
N VAL A 28 -4.84 -11.38 14.41
CA VAL A 28 -5.49 -12.68 14.64
C VAL A 28 -4.47 -13.81 14.67
N SER A 29 -3.52 -13.81 13.74
CA SER A 29 -2.42 -14.78 13.69
C SER A 29 -1.61 -14.81 14.99
N MET A 30 -1.24 -13.63 15.51
CA MET A 30 -0.49 -13.53 16.76
C MET A 30 -1.29 -13.99 17.98
N VAL A 31 -2.59 -13.71 18.03
CA VAL A 31 -3.47 -14.16 19.12
C VAL A 31 -3.66 -15.67 19.10
N VAL A 32 -3.88 -16.27 17.92
CA VAL A 32 -4.18 -17.70 17.79
C VAL A 32 -2.93 -18.56 17.95
N PHE A 33 -1.81 -18.16 17.36
CA PHE A 33 -0.62 -19.00 17.27
C PHE A 33 0.56 -18.49 18.11
N GLY A 34 0.70 -17.17 18.27
CA GLY A 34 1.92 -16.53 18.78
C GLY A 34 2.31 -16.89 20.22
N GLN A 35 1.40 -17.45 21.02
CA GLN A 35 1.69 -17.91 22.38
C GLN A 35 2.13 -19.38 22.47
N VAL A 36 1.85 -20.19 21.45
CA VAL A 36 2.11 -21.63 21.45
C VAL A 36 3.33 -21.95 20.58
N ASP A 37 3.35 -21.41 19.36
CA ASP A 37 4.41 -21.58 18.38
C ASP A 37 4.43 -20.38 17.41
N PRO A 38 5.52 -19.62 17.32
CA PRO A 38 5.62 -18.49 16.39
C PRO A 38 5.68 -18.92 14.91
N ASP A 39 6.02 -20.17 14.59
CA ASP A 39 6.17 -20.63 13.20
C ASP A 39 4.85 -20.54 12.39
N PRO A 40 3.70 -21.02 12.88
CA PRO A 40 2.42 -20.80 12.21
C PRO A 40 2.07 -19.31 12.06
N ALA A 41 2.40 -18.48 13.06
CA ALA A 41 2.08 -17.06 13.04
C ALA A 41 2.85 -16.33 11.93
N THR A 42 4.14 -16.62 11.79
CA THR A 42 5.03 -16.06 10.77
C THR A 42 4.67 -16.52 9.37
N ARG A 43 4.17 -17.75 9.19
CA ARG A 43 3.65 -18.25 7.90
C ARG A 43 2.45 -17.45 7.40
N VAL A 44 1.51 -17.08 8.29
CA VAL A 44 0.38 -16.23 7.90
C VAL A 44 0.88 -14.87 7.40
N ILE A 45 1.85 -14.27 8.08
CA ILE A 45 2.47 -12.99 7.66
C ILE A 45 3.17 -13.13 6.30
N ALA A 46 3.90 -14.22 6.07
CA ALA A 46 4.54 -14.50 4.78
C ALA A 46 3.51 -14.69 3.65
N ASN A 47 2.37 -15.34 3.93
CA ASN A 47 1.29 -15.49 2.96
C ASN A 47 0.62 -14.15 2.62
N ILE A 48 0.49 -13.24 3.60
CA ILE A 48 0.01 -11.87 3.35
C ILE A 48 0.94 -11.15 2.37
N LEU A 49 2.26 -11.16 2.62
CA LEU A 49 3.26 -10.55 1.74
C LEU A 49 3.17 -11.11 0.30
N THR A 50 2.97 -12.41 0.19
CA THR A 50 2.82 -13.10 -1.10
C THR A 50 1.54 -12.64 -1.82
N GLY A 51 0.39 -12.67 -1.14
CA GLY A 51 -0.89 -12.25 -1.71
C GLY A 51 -0.90 -10.79 -2.15
N VAL A 52 -0.34 -9.89 -1.34
CA VAL A 52 -0.19 -8.47 -1.68
C VAL A 52 0.76 -8.28 -2.86
N GLY A 53 1.83 -9.06 -2.95
CA GLY A 53 2.74 -9.07 -4.10
C GLY A 53 2.03 -9.41 -5.41
N PHE A 54 1.15 -10.42 -5.40
CA PHE A 54 0.32 -10.78 -6.55
C PHE A 54 -0.65 -9.65 -6.95
N LEU A 55 -1.32 -9.03 -5.97
CA LEU A 55 -2.20 -7.88 -6.22
C LEU A 55 -1.42 -6.71 -6.83
N GLY A 56 -0.24 -6.40 -6.29
CA GLY A 56 0.64 -5.36 -6.81
C GLY A 56 1.09 -5.63 -8.25
N ALA A 57 1.51 -6.86 -8.55
CA ALA A 57 1.88 -7.26 -9.90
C ALA A 57 0.72 -7.13 -10.90
N GLY A 58 -0.50 -7.50 -10.49
CA GLY A 58 -1.71 -7.39 -11.31
C GLY A 58 -2.09 -5.96 -11.68
N MET A 59 -1.61 -4.96 -10.93
CA MET A 59 -1.83 -3.53 -11.22
C MET A 59 -0.84 -2.96 -12.23
N ILE A 60 0.28 -3.65 -12.50
CA ILE A 60 1.32 -3.17 -13.40
C ILE A 60 0.97 -3.56 -14.83
N VAL A 61 0.77 -2.56 -15.68
CA VAL A 61 0.43 -2.75 -17.10
C VAL A 61 1.53 -2.14 -17.97
N ARG A 62 2.02 -2.91 -18.94
CA ARG A 62 3.03 -2.49 -19.91
C ARG A 62 2.39 -2.34 -21.29
N GLY A 63 2.59 -1.20 -21.94
CA GLY A 63 2.08 -0.94 -23.29
C GLY A 63 3.01 -0.03 -24.11
N ALA A 64 2.57 0.35 -25.31
CA ALA A 64 3.36 1.15 -26.25
C ALA A 64 3.81 2.52 -25.69
N GLY A 65 3.12 3.05 -24.67
CA GLY A 65 3.46 4.31 -23.99
C GLY A 65 4.21 4.16 -22.65
N GLY A 66 4.78 2.98 -22.36
CA GLY A 66 5.55 2.73 -21.14
C GLY A 66 4.81 1.88 -20.08
N VAL A 67 5.33 1.90 -18.85
CA VAL A 67 4.81 1.14 -17.71
C VAL A 67 3.87 2.02 -16.87
N ARG A 68 2.66 1.54 -16.59
CA ARG A 68 1.66 2.19 -15.73
C ARG A 68 1.40 1.35 -14.49
N GLY A 69 0.92 1.99 -13.42
CA GLY A 69 0.50 1.31 -12.19
C GLY A 69 1.64 0.99 -11.20
N LEU A 70 2.91 1.25 -11.55
CA LEU A 70 4.07 0.97 -10.69
C LEU A 70 3.97 1.67 -9.32
N THR A 71 3.63 2.96 -9.29
CA THR A 71 3.47 3.72 -8.03
C THR A 71 2.31 3.19 -7.19
N THR A 72 1.21 2.79 -7.81
CA THR A 72 0.05 2.22 -7.12
C THR A 72 0.39 0.85 -6.52
N ALA A 73 1.09 0.00 -7.27
CA ALA A 73 1.57 -1.29 -6.79
C ALA A 73 2.51 -1.13 -5.59
N ALA A 74 3.47 -0.21 -5.66
CA ALA A 74 4.35 0.12 -4.54
C ALA A 74 3.57 0.68 -3.33
N GLY A 75 2.54 1.50 -3.58
CA GLY A 75 1.61 1.98 -2.57
C GLY A 75 0.90 0.84 -1.84
N ILE A 76 0.34 -0.12 -2.58
CA ILE A 76 -0.37 -1.27 -2.00
C ILE A 76 0.59 -2.07 -1.11
N TRP A 77 1.82 -2.27 -1.58
CA TRP A 77 2.85 -3.00 -0.84
C TRP A 77 3.21 -2.32 0.48
N VAL A 78 3.47 -1.00 0.48
CA VAL A 78 3.83 -0.28 1.71
C VAL A 78 2.65 -0.16 2.69
N MET A 79 1.42 0.00 2.19
CA MET A 79 0.22 0.06 3.03
C MET A 79 -0.07 -1.28 3.73
N ALA A 80 0.18 -2.40 3.05
CA ALA A 80 0.16 -3.72 3.68
C ALA A 80 1.21 -3.84 4.81
N ALA A 81 2.43 -3.32 4.60
CA ALA A 81 3.47 -3.32 5.63
C ALA A 81 3.06 -2.49 6.86
N VAL A 82 2.43 -1.33 6.65
CA VAL A 82 1.86 -0.51 7.74
C VAL A 82 0.80 -1.30 8.51
N GLY A 83 -0.12 -1.96 7.82
CA GLY A 83 -1.16 -2.77 8.46
C GLY A 83 -0.57 -3.92 9.27
N MET A 84 0.39 -4.67 8.73
CA MET A 84 1.10 -5.71 9.49
C MET A 84 1.79 -5.16 10.74
N ALA A 85 2.45 -3.99 10.64
CA ALA A 85 3.07 -3.35 11.81
C ALA A 85 2.02 -2.99 12.89
N VAL A 86 0.84 -2.50 12.49
CA VAL A 86 -0.29 -2.27 13.42
C VAL A 86 -0.76 -3.59 14.06
N GLY A 87 -0.92 -4.66 13.26
CA GLY A 87 -1.31 -5.98 13.75
C GLY A 87 -0.31 -6.61 14.73
N LEU A 88 0.98 -6.26 14.61
CA LEU A 88 2.04 -6.64 15.54
C LEU A 88 2.15 -5.73 16.77
N GLY A 89 1.36 -4.67 16.87
CA GLY A 89 1.43 -3.67 17.95
C GLY A 89 2.59 -2.66 17.81
N LEU A 90 3.26 -2.62 16.66
CA LEU A 90 4.40 -1.72 16.38
C LEU A 90 3.91 -0.32 15.96
N TYR A 91 3.11 0.34 16.80
CA TYR A 91 2.42 1.59 16.45
C TYR A 91 3.35 2.75 16.10
N LEU A 92 4.51 2.85 16.77
CA LEU A 92 5.50 3.89 16.45
C LEU A 92 6.06 3.70 15.04
N VAL A 93 6.43 2.47 14.68
CA VAL A 93 6.94 2.14 13.33
C VAL A 93 5.86 2.36 12.28
N ALA A 94 4.63 1.91 12.54
CA ALA A 94 3.48 2.11 11.66
C ALA A 94 3.19 3.61 11.44
N GLY A 95 3.22 4.42 12.51
CA GLY A 95 2.99 5.85 12.46
C GLY A 95 4.06 6.59 11.66
N LEU A 96 5.35 6.34 11.96
CA LEU A 96 6.47 6.95 11.23
C LEU A 96 6.45 6.58 9.75
N THR A 97 6.22 5.30 9.44
CA THR A 97 6.10 4.83 8.06
C THR A 97 4.94 5.50 7.34
N SER A 98 3.78 5.63 7.97
CA SER A 98 2.61 6.31 7.39
C SER A 98 2.91 7.78 7.08
N VAL A 99 3.63 8.49 7.95
CA VAL A 99 4.05 9.88 7.71
C VAL A 99 4.98 9.96 6.51
N VAL A 100 5.98 9.07 6.42
CA VAL A 100 6.91 9.03 5.28
C VAL A 100 6.16 8.75 3.98
N VAL A 101 5.26 7.76 3.98
CA VAL A 101 4.41 7.43 2.82
C VAL A 101 3.59 8.64 2.40
N PHE A 102 2.95 9.33 3.35
CA PHE A 102 2.18 10.54 3.08
C PHE A 102 3.03 11.63 2.43
N VAL A 103 4.23 11.89 2.96
CA VAL A 103 5.17 12.88 2.40
C VAL A 103 5.61 12.51 0.98
N VAL A 104 5.90 11.24 0.71
CA VAL A 104 6.31 10.76 -0.61
C VAL A 104 5.18 10.93 -1.63
N PHE A 105 3.95 10.53 -1.30
CA PHE A 105 2.80 10.70 -2.18
C PHE A 105 2.48 12.18 -2.42
N ARG A 106 2.53 13.02 -1.38
CA ARG A 106 2.33 14.48 -1.51
C ARG A 106 3.40 15.15 -2.38
N SER A 107 4.66 14.77 -2.22
CA SER A 107 5.78 15.35 -2.98
C SER A 107 5.60 15.11 -4.48
N LYS A 108 5.19 13.90 -4.87
CA LYS A 108 4.89 13.59 -6.28
C LYS A 108 3.72 14.40 -6.81
N GLN A 109 2.63 14.55 -6.04
CA GLN A 109 1.49 15.37 -6.46
C GLN A 109 1.89 16.85 -6.70
N ILE A 110 2.76 17.41 -5.85
CA ILE A 110 3.21 18.80 -6.01
C ILE A 110 4.07 18.96 -7.28
N LEU A 111 4.95 18.00 -7.56
CA LEU A 111 5.80 18.02 -8.75
C LEU A 111 5.00 17.84 -10.04
N ASP A 112 4.02 16.94 -10.05
CA ASP A 112 3.14 16.73 -11.20
C ASP A 112 2.29 17.99 -11.49
N VAL A 113 1.77 18.66 -10.46
CA VAL A 113 1.02 19.92 -10.60
C VAL A 113 1.91 21.05 -11.14
N ARG A 114 3.18 21.11 -10.72
CA ARG A 114 4.14 22.10 -11.25
C ARG A 114 4.44 21.86 -12.73
N ARG A 115 4.62 20.61 -13.15
CA ARG A 115 4.92 20.25 -14.55
C ARG A 115 3.78 20.59 -15.51
N MET A 116 2.53 20.60 -15.03
CA MET A 116 1.36 21.00 -15.84
C MET A 116 1.20 22.52 -15.98
N ARG A 117 1.89 23.33 -15.17
CA ARG A 117 1.81 24.80 -15.19
C ARG A 117 2.82 25.47 -16.12
N GLU A 118 3.76 24.73 -16.69
CA GLU A 118 4.69 25.20 -17.72
C GLU A 118 4.22 24.69 -19.09
N PRO A 119 3.29 25.37 -19.79
CA PRO A 119 3.01 25.04 -21.18
C PRO A 119 4.22 25.42 -22.03
N SER A 120 4.64 24.48 -22.88
CA SER A 120 5.71 24.64 -23.87
C SER A 120 5.54 25.92 -24.67
N SER A 121 6.45 26.87 -24.46
CA SER A 121 6.71 28.03 -25.32
C SER A 121 7.24 27.59 -26.67
#